data_AF-A0A2Z4LLJ2-F1
#
_entry.id   AF-A0A2Z4LLJ2-F1
#
_cell.length_a   1.000
_cell.length_b   1.000
_cell.length_c   1.000
_cell.angle_alpha   90.00
_cell.angle_beta   90.00
_cell.angle_gamma   90.00
#
_symmetry.space_group_name_H-M   'P 1'
#
loop_
_entity.id
_entity.type
_entity.pdbx_description
1 polymer ?
#
loop_
_entity_poly.entity_id
_entity_poly.type
_entity_poly.pdbx_seq_one_letter_code
_entity_poly.pdbx_strand_id
1 'polypeptide(L)'
;MSNKKKWKKKKINLESYVSVETKQKPRLSKSWKIALTGLFLIAIPSFLLFVIMGKDGWIIPAAKEWGRWTIMLPVALGVATIQILVVALLLKFKKLPIEALNFLVAISLAINSFLVSSAASEWYMRVLPAIGLAFVAIPIIAINTKLKQRRQKKNEIVIKEEERKNKSLLD
;
A
#
# COMPACT_ATOMS: atom_id res chain seq x y z
N MET A 1 -37.52 58.26 25.31
CA MET A 1 -37.99 56.86 25.19
C MET A 1 -36.85 55.98 24.66
N SER A 2 -36.57 54.86 25.34
CA SER A 2 -35.29 54.15 25.34
C SER A 2 -35.03 53.27 24.10
N ASN A 3 -33.87 53.46 23.46
CA ASN A 3 -33.37 52.71 22.29
C ASN A 3 -32.98 51.23 22.60
N LYS A 4 -33.40 50.68 23.75
CA LYS A 4 -33.06 49.33 24.22
C LYS A 4 -33.76 48.19 23.46
N LYS A 5 -34.78 48.47 22.62
CA LYS A 5 -35.50 47.42 21.86
C LYS A 5 -34.73 46.89 20.63
N LYS A 6 -33.81 47.65 20.04
CA LYS A 6 -33.06 47.21 18.83
C LYS A 6 -32.02 46.12 19.12
N TRP A 7 -31.51 46.04 20.35
CA TRP A 7 -30.45 45.10 20.71
C TRP A 7 -30.95 43.73 21.15
N LYS A 8 -32.21 43.60 21.61
CA LYS A 8 -32.78 42.31 22.07
C LYS A 8 -33.12 41.33 20.94
N LYS A 9 -33.07 41.74 19.66
CA LYS A 9 -33.40 40.90 18.50
C LYS A 9 -32.21 40.56 17.59
N LYS A 10 -30.99 40.98 17.92
CA LYS A 10 -29.81 40.42 17.26
C LYS A 10 -29.55 39.04 17.87
N LYS A 11 -30.16 38.00 17.29
CA LYS A 11 -29.67 36.63 17.45
C LYS A 11 -28.23 36.65 16.96
N ILE A 12 -27.29 36.59 17.88
CA ILE A 12 -25.89 36.35 17.55
C ILE A 12 -25.89 34.94 16.96
N ASN A 13 -25.64 34.83 15.65
CA ASN A 13 -25.37 33.54 15.01
C ASN A 13 -24.07 33.00 15.61
N LEU A 14 -24.19 32.27 16.71
CA LEU A 14 -23.06 31.55 17.32
C LEU A 14 -22.49 30.51 16.36
N GLU A 15 -23.26 30.10 15.33
CA GLU A 15 -22.79 29.23 14.25
C GLU A 15 -21.67 29.86 13.41
N SER A 16 -21.60 31.20 13.27
CA SER A 16 -20.48 31.81 12.52
C SER A 16 -19.20 31.97 13.35
N TYR A 17 -19.25 31.66 14.65
CA TYR A 17 -18.08 31.59 15.53
C TYR A 17 -17.57 30.16 15.74
N VAL A 18 -18.31 29.15 15.27
CA VAL A 18 -17.81 27.78 15.24
C VAL A 18 -16.96 27.62 13.99
N SER A 19 -15.66 27.66 14.23
CA SER A 19 -14.60 27.25 13.33
C SER A 19 -14.32 28.20 12.16
N VAL A 20 -13.29 29.03 12.34
CA VAL A 20 -12.23 29.02 11.32
C VAL A 20 -11.71 27.58 11.31
N GLU A 21 -12.43 26.71 10.60
CA GLU A 21 -11.96 25.36 10.27
C GLU A 21 -10.67 25.62 9.52
N THR A 22 -9.54 25.47 10.21
CA THR A 22 -8.23 25.34 9.58
C THR A 22 -8.42 24.35 8.47
N LYS A 23 -8.42 24.81 7.21
CA LYS A 23 -8.63 23.98 6.02
C LYS A 23 -7.80 22.72 6.22
N GLN A 24 -8.46 21.61 6.55
CA GLN A 24 -7.74 20.38 6.82
C GLN A 24 -6.97 20.08 5.54
N LYS A 25 -5.63 20.08 5.62
CA LYS A 25 -4.79 19.80 4.45
C LYS A 25 -5.32 18.51 3.80
N PRO A 26 -5.56 18.50 2.48
CA PRO A 26 -6.13 17.35 1.81
C PRO A 26 -5.25 16.14 2.13
N ARG A 27 -5.80 15.19 2.89
CA ARG A 27 -5.09 13.95 3.22
C ARG A 27 -5.07 13.12 1.94
N LEU A 28 -3.88 12.73 1.49
CA LEU A 28 -3.71 11.81 0.37
C LEU A 28 -4.60 10.58 0.55
N SER A 29 -5.28 10.19 -0.53
CA SER A 29 -6.11 8.99 -0.54
C SER A 29 -5.25 7.77 -0.21
N LYS A 30 -5.87 6.74 0.38
CA LYS A 30 -5.15 5.51 0.76
C LYS A 30 -4.45 4.88 -0.45
N SER A 31 -5.10 4.89 -1.62
CA SER A 31 -4.54 4.38 -2.87
C SER A 31 -3.29 5.13 -3.30
N TRP A 32 -3.29 6.47 -3.22
CA TRP A 32 -2.11 7.29 -3.52
C TRP A 32 -0.94 7.01 -2.58
N LYS A 33 -1.21 6.83 -1.28
CA LYS A 33 -0.14 6.46 -0.33
C LYS A 33 0.49 5.12 -0.67
N ILE A 34 -0.32 4.12 -1.03
CA ILE A 34 0.15 2.79 -1.44
C ILE A 34 0.96 2.90 -2.74
N ALA A 35 0.46 3.62 -3.74
CA ALA A 35 1.13 3.83 -5.01
C ALA A 35 2.49 4.52 -4.84
N LEU A 36 2.55 5.61 -4.06
CA LEU A 36 3.79 6.32 -3.77
C LEU A 36 4.77 5.44 -3.00
N THR A 37 4.30 4.65 -2.04
CA THR A 37 5.14 3.69 -1.33
C THR A 37 5.74 2.68 -2.30
N GLY A 38 4.93 2.12 -3.21
CA GLY A 38 5.41 1.20 -4.24
C GLY A 38 6.42 1.85 -5.17
N LEU A 39 6.19 3.10 -5.58
CA LEU A 39 7.12 3.83 -6.44
C LEU A 39 8.48 4.02 -5.76
N PHE A 40 8.50 4.58 -4.55
CA PHE A 40 9.73 4.98 -3.86
C PHE A 40 10.50 3.82 -3.23
N LEU A 41 9.80 2.79 -2.72
CA LEU A 41 10.45 1.68 -2.01
C LEU A 41 10.67 0.45 -2.87
N ILE A 42 9.96 0.33 -4.00
CA ILE A 42 10.01 -0.86 -4.84
C ILE A 42 10.49 -0.51 -6.24
N ALA A 43 9.72 0.30 -6.98
CA ALA A 43 9.97 0.53 -8.40
C ALA A 43 11.31 1.24 -8.66
N ILE A 44 11.56 2.36 -7.97
CA ILE A 44 12.81 3.12 -8.15
C ILE A 44 14.03 2.29 -7.73
N PRO A 45 14.08 1.67 -6.53
CA PRO A 45 15.23 0.84 -6.14
C PRO A 45 15.48 -0.34 -7.08
N SER A 46 14.43 -1.06 -7.50
CA SER A 46 14.58 -2.18 -8.43
C SER A 46 15.01 -1.72 -9.82
N PHE A 47 14.53 -0.56 -10.28
CA PHE A 47 14.98 0.03 -11.54
C PHE A 47 16.46 0.43 -11.49
N LEU A 48 16.91 1.05 -10.39
CA LEU A 48 18.32 1.38 -10.20
C LEU A 48 19.19 0.12 -10.24
N LEU A 49 18.76 -0.96 -9.58
CA LEU A 49 19.46 -2.23 -9.63
C LEU A 49 19.47 -2.83 -11.04
N PHE A 50 18.39 -2.69 -11.81
CA PHE A 50 18.38 -3.09 -13.22
C PHE A 50 19.40 -2.30 -14.06
N VAL A 51 19.52 -0.98 -13.86
CA VAL A 51 20.48 -0.15 -14.60
C VAL A 51 21.93 -0.47 -14.20
N ILE A 52 22.18 -0.80 -12.94
CA ILE A 52 23.52 -1.09 -12.41
C ILE A 52 23.96 -2.53 -12.73
N MET A 53 23.09 -3.50 -12.47
CA MET A 53 23.41 -4.94 -12.45
C MET A 53 22.64 -5.75 -13.49
N GLY A 54 21.68 -5.19 -14.23
CA GLY A 54 20.97 -5.92 -15.28
C GLY A 54 21.88 -6.21 -16.47
N LYS A 55 21.55 -7.25 -17.26
CA LYS A 55 22.30 -7.54 -18.50
C LYS A 55 22.15 -6.45 -19.56
N ASP A 56 21.02 -5.75 -19.52
CA ASP A 56 20.76 -4.54 -20.32
C ASP A 56 21.22 -3.26 -19.61
N GLY A 57 21.85 -3.39 -18.44
CA GLY A 57 22.36 -2.28 -17.64
C GLY A 57 23.50 -1.55 -18.36
N TRP A 58 23.63 -0.27 -18.02
CA TRP A 58 24.55 0.65 -18.70
C TRP A 58 25.81 0.94 -17.89
N ILE A 59 25.82 0.60 -16.59
CA ILE A 59 26.85 1.07 -15.66
C ILE A 59 27.99 0.05 -15.48
N ILE A 60 27.68 -1.24 -15.29
CA ILE A 60 28.69 -2.26 -15.01
C ILE A 60 28.75 -3.27 -16.17
N PRO A 61 29.76 -3.19 -17.06
CA PRO A 61 29.91 -4.13 -18.18
C PRO A 61 30.03 -5.60 -17.74
N ALA A 62 30.69 -5.86 -16.60
CA ALA A 62 30.85 -7.21 -16.06
C ALA A 62 29.53 -7.88 -15.66
N ALA A 63 28.48 -7.10 -15.37
CA ALA A 63 27.16 -7.63 -15.02
C ALA A 63 26.48 -8.32 -16.22
N LYS A 64 26.92 -8.06 -17.46
CA LYS A 64 26.41 -8.69 -18.67
C LYS A 64 26.76 -10.18 -18.77
N GLU A 65 27.91 -10.56 -18.20
CA GLU A 65 28.39 -11.95 -18.18
C GLU A 65 27.77 -12.79 -17.06
N TRP A 66 27.05 -12.17 -16.12
CA TRP A 66 26.50 -12.91 -15.00
C TRP A 66 25.43 -13.91 -15.42
N GLY A 67 25.48 -15.10 -14.83
CA GLY A 67 24.50 -16.15 -15.12
C GLY A 67 23.10 -15.72 -14.69
N ARG A 68 22.15 -15.80 -15.63
CA ARG A 68 20.74 -15.42 -15.43
C ARG A 68 20.11 -16.16 -14.25
N TRP A 69 20.30 -17.47 -14.20
CA TRP A 69 19.68 -18.34 -13.19
C TRP A 69 20.53 -18.47 -11.93
N THR A 70 21.85 -18.36 -12.04
CA THR A 70 22.78 -18.60 -10.95
C THR A 70 23.05 -17.35 -10.10
N ILE A 71 23.05 -16.16 -10.70
CA ILE A 71 23.38 -14.91 -10.01
C ILE A 71 22.17 -13.97 -10.02
N MET A 72 21.61 -13.65 -11.20
CA MET A 72 20.55 -12.63 -11.31
C MET A 72 19.27 -13.03 -10.59
N LEU A 73 18.85 -14.29 -10.68
CA LEU A 73 17.64 -14.77 -10.02
C LEU A 73 17.75 -14.70 -8.48
N PRO A 74 18.80 -15.24 -7.83
CA PRO A 74 18.97 -15.07 -6.39
C PRO A 74 19.03 -13.61 -5.93
N VAL A 75 19.71 -12.74 -6.70
CA VAL A 75 19.77 -11.30 -6.40
C VAL A 75 18.37 -10.68 -6.50
N ALA A 76 17.63 -10.95 -7.58
CA ALA A 76 16.27 -10.45 -7.77
C ALA A 76 15.32 -10.90 -6.64
N LEU A 77 15.42 -12.16 -6.22
CA LEU A 77 14.65 -12.70 -5.10
C LEU A 77 15.06 -12.05 -3.78
N GLY A 78 16.36 -11.92 -3.51
CA GLY A 78 16.85 -11.26 -2.29
C GLY A 78 16.36 -9.81 -2.18
N VAL A 79 16.40 -9.06 -3.28
CA VAL A 79 15.87 -7.69 -3.35
C VAL A 79 14.36 -7.68 -3.10
N ALA A 80 13.60 -8.57 -3.75
CA ALA A 80 12.17 -8.68 -3.53
C ALA A 80 11.85 -9.04 -2.06
N THR A 81 12.62 -9.95 -1.43
CA THR A 81 12.46 -10.31 -0.03
C THR A 81 12.69 -9.12 0.89
N ILE A 82 13.77 -8.35 0.67
CA ILE A 82 14.05 -7.13 1.45
C ILE A 82 12.92 -6.12 1.29
N GLN A 83 12.44 -5.89 0.07
CA GLN A 83 11.32 -4.96 -0.20
C GLN A 83 10.03 -5.41 0.51
N ILE A 84 9.70 -6.70 0.45
CA ILE A 84 8.53 -7.26 1.14
C ILE A 84 8.68 -7.13 2.65
N LEU A 85 9.87 -7.34 3.21
CA LEU A 85 10.13 -7.14 4.65
C LEU A 85 9.93 -5.69 5.07
N VAL A 86 10.41 -4.72 4.28
CA VAL A 86 10.16 -3.29 4.53
C VAL A 86 8.67 -2.98 4.50
N VAL A 87 7.93 -3.51 3.51
CA VAL A 87 6.46 -3.36 3.45
C VAL A 87 5.78 -3.99 4.67
N ALA A 88 6.21 -5.18 5.09
CA ALA A 88 5.69 -5.85 6.28
C ALA A 88 5.93 -5.03 7.57
N LEU A 89 7.08 -4.37 7.70
CA LEU A 89 7.36 -3.45 8.79
C LEU A 89 6.43 -2.23 8.76
N LEU A 90 6.17 -1.63 7.59
CA LEU A 90 5.23 -0.51 7.46
C LEU A 90 3.79 -0.89 7.84
N LEU A 91 3.40 -2.15 7.64
CA LEU A 91 2.12 -2.68 8.15
C LEU A 91 2.12 -2.82 9.66
N LYS A 92 3.20 -3.33 10.26
CA LYS A 92 3.36 -3.44 11.72
C LYS A 92 3.22 -2.07 12.40
N PHE A 93 3.80 -1.03 11.82
CA PHE A 93 3.68 0.36 12.30
C PHE A 93 2.38 1.06 11.88
N LYS A 94 1.40 0.33 11.32
CA LYS A 94 0.09 0.84 10.89
C LYS A 94 0.17 2.02 9.90
N LYS A 95 1.28 2.13 9.16
CA LYS A 95 1.46 3.16 8.12
C LYS A 95 0.70 2.80 6.84
N LEU A 96 0.48 1.50 6.63
CA LEU A 96 -0.24 0.95 5.48
C LEU A 96 -1.36 0.00 5.93
N PRO A 97 -2.45 -0.09 5.16
CA PRO A 97 -3.51 -1.07 5.38
C PRO A 97 -3.09 -2.46 4.84
N ILE A 98 -3.67 -3.54 5.36
CA ILE A 98 -3.28 -4.91 4.98
C ILE A 98 -3.54 -5.21 3.51
N GLU A 99 -4.53 -4.54 2.93
CA GLU A 99 -4.88 -4.59 1.50
C GLU A 99 -3.74 -4.08 0.60
N ALA A 100 -2.82 -3.27 1.13
CA ALA A 100 -1.65 -2.80 0.39
C ALA A 100 -0.73 -3.95 -0.03
N LEU A 101 -0.72 -5.08 0.69
CA LEU A 101 0.07 -6.26 0.33
C LEU A 101 -0.28 -6.80 -1.05
N ASN A 102 -1.57 -6.77 -1.42
CA ASN A 102 -2.04 -7.28 -2.71
C ASN A 102 -1.31 -6.59 -3.87
N PHE A 103 -1.12 -5.28 -3.75
CA PHE A 103 -0.51 -4.46 -4.77
C PHE A 103 1.02 -4.44 -4.67
N LEU A 104 1.54 -4.21 -3.46
CA LEU A 104 2.98 -4.02 -3.24
C LEU A 104 3.78 -5.31 -3.45
N VAL A 105 3.27 -6.47 -3.02
CA VAL A 105 3.94 -7.75 -3.26
C VAL A 105 3.95 -8.08 -4.76
N ALA A 106 2.83 -7.87 -5.44
CA ALA A 106 2.70 -8.12 -6.88
C ALA A 106 3.70 -7.27 -7.67
N ILE A 107 3.77 -5.97 -7.36
CA ILE A 107 4.70 -5.04 -8.00
C ILE A 107 6.14 -5.37 -7.67
N SER A 108 6.44 -5.75 -6.43
CA SER A 108 7.78 -6.21 -6.03
C SER A 108 8.24 -7.37 -6.91
N LEU A 109 7.41 -8.41 -7.06
CA LEU A 109 7.77 -9.56 -7.88
C LEU A 109 7.85 -9.19 -9.37
N ALA A 110 6.88 -8.42 -9.88
CA ALA A 110 6.84 -8.02 -11.27
C ALA A 110 8.07 -7.18 -11.67
N ILE A 111 8.43 -6.16 -10.90
CA ILE A 111 9.55 -5.28 -11.23
C ILE A 111 10.89 -6.03 -11.09
N ASN A 112 11.07 -6.83 -10.04
CA ASN A 112 12.31 -7.60 -9.89
C ASN A 112 12.48 -8.69 -10.97
N SER A 113 11.39 -9.16 -11.59
CA SER A 113 11.49 -10.11 -12.70
C SER A 113 12.20 -9.55 -13.93
N PHE A 114 12.17 -8.22 -14.13
CA PHE A 114 12.88 -7.55 -15.23
C PHE A 114 14.40 -7.66 -15.08
N LEU A 115 14.93 -7.79 -13.86
CA LEU A 115 16.35 -8.01 -13.65
C LEU A 115 16.78 -9.34 -14.29
N VAL A 116 15.98 -10.38 -14.08
CA VAL A 116 16.23 -11.74 -14.59
C VAL A 116 15.91 -11.86 -16.08
N SER A 117 14.91 -11.14 -16.56
CA SER A 117 14.48 -11.22 -17.97
C SER A 117 15.22 -10.25 -18.90
N SER A 118 16.04 -9.35 -18.35
CA SER A 118 16.80 -8.31 -19.07
C SER A 118 17.48 -8.79 -20.37
N ALA A 119 18.08 -9.97 -20.41
CA ALA A 119 18.78 -10.45 -21.62
C ALA A 119 17.92 -11.15 -22.69
N ALA A 120 16.61 -11.26 -22.52
CA ALA A 120 15.78 -11.88 -23.55
C ALA A 120 15.73 -10.97 -24.79
N SER A 121 15.93 -11.51 -25.99
CA SER A 121 15.85 -10.75 -27.25
C SER A 121 14.44 -10.21 -27.48
N GLU A 122 13.44 -11.04 -27.19
CA GLU A 122 12.04 -10.74 -27.43
C GLU A 122 11.40 -10.00 -26.26
N TRP A 123 10.67 -8.93 -26.55
CA TRP A 123 10.01 -8.10 -25.53
C TRP A 123 8.99 -8.89 -24.70
N TYR A 124 8.27 -9.84 -25.30
CA TYR A 124 7.25 -10.62 -24.59
C TYR A 124 7.89 -11.57 -23.55
N MET A 125 9.09 -12.11 -23.83
CA MET A 125 9.83 -12.91 -22.85
C MET A 125 10.30 -12.09 -21.64
N ARG A 126 10.36 -10.76 -21.78
CA ARG A 126 10.67 -9.84 -20.68
C ARG A 126 9.46 -9.56 -19.80
N VAL A 127 8.31 -9.34 -20.44
CA VAL A 127 7.07 -8.89 -19.80
C VAL A 127 6.23 -10.03 -19.23
N LEU A 128 6.19 -11.18 -19.90
CA LEU A 128 5.35 -12.32 -19.52
C LEU A 128 5.67 -12.89 -18.13
N PRO A 129 6.96 -13.01 -17.71
CA PRO A 129 7.29 -13.33 -16.32
C PRO A 129 6.76 -12.32 -15.31
N ALA A 130 6.80 -11.03 -15.63
CA ALA A 130 6.29 -9.97 -14.75
C ALA A 130 4.77 -10.09 -14.57
N ILE A 131 4.04 -10.33 -15.67
CA ILE A 131 2.59 -10.56 -15.63
C ILE A 131 2.27 -11.83 -14.85
N GLY A 132 2.96 -12.95 -15.15
CA GLY A 132 2.76 -14.22 -14.45
C GLY A 132 3.01 -14.11 -12.94
N LEU A 133 4.04 -13.37 -12.53
CA LEU A 133 4.32 -13.12 -11.13
C LEU A 133 3.33 -12.13 -10.48
N ALA A 134 2.76 -11.19 -11.24
CA ALA A 134 1.69 -10.35 -10.74
C ALA A 134 0.43 -11.17 -10.39
N PHE A 135 0.18 -12.30 -11.08
CA PHE A 135 -0.90 -13.22 -10.74
C PHE A 135 -0.71 -13.94 -9.39
N VAL A 136 0.51 -13.95 -8.81
CA VAL A 136 0.74 -14.39 -7.42
C VAL A 136 -0.02 -13.49 -6.43
N ALA A 137 -0.47 -12.30 -6.84
CA ALA A 137 -1.38 -11.47 -6.06
C ALA A 137 -2.73 -12.15 -5.78
N ILE A 138 -3.23 -13.02 -6.66
CA ILE A 138 -4.54 -13.66 -6.52
C ILE A 138 -4.67 -14.44 -5.20
N PRO A 139 -3.76 -15.38 -4.86
CA PRO A 139 -3.84 -16.07 -3.57
C PRO A 139 -3.70 -15.11 -2.39
N ILE A 140 -2.89 -14.05 -2.51
CA ILE A 140 -2.73 -13.02 -1.47
C ILE A 140 -4.06 -12.27 -1.24
N ILE A 141 -4.75 -11.90 -2.33
CA ILE A 141 -6.07 -11.27 -2.29
C ILE A 141 -7.06 -12.20 -1.60
N ALA A 142 -7.07 -13.50 -1.95
CA ALA A 142 -7.97 -14.49 -1.35
C ALA A 142 -7.72 -14.69 0.16
N ILE A 143 -6.45 -14.65 0.60
CA ILE A 143 -6.10 -14.70 2.02
C ILE A 143 -6.60 -13.43 2.73
N ASN A 144 -6.35 -12.26 2.14
CA ASN A 144 -6.74 -10.98 2.72
C ASN A 144 -8.25 -10.81 2.85
N THR A 145 -9.03 -11.27 1.87
CA THR A 145 -10.50 -11.25 1.95
C THR A 145 -11.01 -12.18 3.06
N LYS A 146 -10.45 -13.40 3.19
CA LYS A 146 -10.79 -14.30 4.31
C LYS A 146 -10.43 -13.71 5.67
N LEU A 147 -9.28 -13.05 5.80
CA LEU A 147 -8.89 -12.37 7.04
C LEU A 147 -9.82 -11.21 7.39
N LYS A 148 -10.24 -10.43 6.39
CA LYS A 148 -11.20 -9.33 6.56
C LYS A 148 -12.55 -9.85 7.05
N GLN A 149 -13.08 -10.91 6.42
CA GLN A 149 -14.34 -11.55 6.84
C GLN A 149 -14.25 -12.09 8.27
N ARG A 150 -13.14 -12.74 8.64
CA ARG A 150 -12.94 -13.23 10.02
C ARG A 150 -12.94 -12.10 11.05
N ARG A 151 -12.32 -10.95 10.73
CA ARG A 151 -12.33 -9.78 11.62
C ARG A 151 -13.72 -9.17 11.77
N GLN A 152 -14.48 -9.07 10.67
CA GLN A 152 -15.85 -8.57 10.70
C GLN A 152 -16.75 -9.44 11.57
N LYS A 153 -16.72 -10.77 11.38
CA LYS A 153 -17.48 -11.71 12.20
C LYS A 153 -17.14 -11.60 13.70
N LYS A 154 -15.86 -11.45 14.04
CA LYS A 154 -15.44 -11.25 15.45
C LYS A 154 -16.02 -9.97 16.04
N ASN A 155 -15.96 -8.86 15.30
CA ASN A 155 -16.51 -7.60 15.77
C ASN A 155 -18.04 -7.66 15.92
N GLU A 156 -18.74 -8.32 15.00
CA GLU A 156 -20.19 -8.53 15.10
C GLU A 156 -20.59 -9.35 16.34
N ILE A 157 -19.81 -10.37 16.70
CA ILE A 157 -20.04 -11.16 17.91
C ILE A 157 -19.86 -10.28 19.16
N VAL A 158 -18.78 -9.48 19.22
CA VAL A 158 -18.52 -8.57 20.33
C VAL A 158 -19.64 -7.53 20.48
N ILE A 159 -20.08 -6.92 19.38
CA ILE A 159 -21.18 -5.96 19.39
C ILE A 159 -22.48 -6.61 19.90
N LYS A 160 -22.80 -7.83 19.45
CA LYS A 160 -23.98 -8.55 19.93
C LYS A 160 -23.90 -8.92 21.41
N GLU A 161 -22.72 -9.24 21.91
CA GLU A 161 -22.50 -9.50 23.34
C GLU A 161 -22.65 -8.22 24.17
N GLU A 162 -22.13 -7.08 23.70
CA GLU A 162 -22.32 -5.78 24.34
C GLU A 162 -23.79 -5.34 24.32
N GLU A 163 -24.51 -5.53 23.21
CA GLU A 163 -25.95 -5.25 23.12
C GLU A 163 -26.77 -6.11 24.08
N ARG A 164 -26.42 -7.41 24.23
CA ARG A 164 -27.08 -8.30 25.19
C ARG A 164 -26.84 -7.86 26.64
N LYS A 165 -25.61 -7.48 26.98
CA LYS A 165 -25.26 -6.94 28.30
C LYS A 165 -25.98 -5.63 28.59
N ASN A 166 -26.04 -4.71 27.63
CA ASN A 166 -26.72 -3.44 27.81
C ASN A 166 -28.23 -3.60 27.93
N LYS A 167 -28.85 -4.54 27.20
CA LYS A 167 -30.27 -4.86 27.37
C LYS A 167 -30.58 -5.46 28.74
N SER A 168 -29.72 -6.34 29.27
CA SER A 168 -29.93 -6.91 30.62
C SER A 168 -29.64 -5.94 31.78
N LEU A 169 -29.12 -4.74 31.50
CA LEU A 169 -28.91 -3.67 32.50
C LEU A 169 -30.04 -2.64 32.48
N LEU A 170 -30.89 -2.67 31.46
CA LEU A 170 -32.06 -1.81 31.29
C LEU A 170 -33.36 -2.49 31.72
N ASP A 171 -33.37 -3.82 31.79
CA ASP A 171 -34.37 -4.65 32.50
C ASP A 171 -33.97 -4.82 33.97
#